data_AF-A0ABD0NCH2-F1
#
_entry.id   AF-A0ABD0NCH2-F1
#
_cell.length_a   1.000
_cell.length_b   1.000
_cell.length_c   1.000
_cell.angle_alpha   90.00
_cell.angle_beta   90.00
_cell.angle_gamma   90.00
#
_symmetry.space_group_name_H-M   'P 1'
#
loop_
_entity.id
_entity.type
_entity.pdbx_description
1 polymer ?
#
loop_
_entity_poly.entity_id
_entity_poly.type
_entity_poly.pdbx_seq_one_letter_code
_entity_poly.pdbx_strand_id
1 'polypeptide(L)' 'LKREIRSVGEESSMQPVTIAMAFVYFEKLVLQGRLNKQNRKLVAAACLLLAAKISSDLKKQEVKQLID' A
#
# COMPACT_ATOMS: atom_id res chain seq x y z
N LEU A 1 -11.88 -1.33 -3.01
CA LEU A 1 -10.45 -1.06 -2.77
C LEU A 1 -9.78 -2.16 -1.95
N LYS A 2 -10.37 -2.70 -0.87
CA LYS A 2 -9.77 -3.84 -0.13
C LYS A 2 -9.28 -5.00 -1.01
N ARG A 3 -10.13 -5.50 -1.93
CA ARG A 3 -9.77 -6.56 -2.89
C ARG A 3 -8.66 -6.14 -3.85
N GLU A 4 -8.69 -4.89 -4.31
CA GLU A 4 -7.71 -4.32 -5.25
C GLU A 4 -6.35 -4.15 -4.58
N ILE A 5 -6.31 -3.65 -3.34
CA ILE A 5 -5.09 -3.56 -2.50
C ILE A 5 -4.48 -4.95 -2.30
N ARG A 6 -5.31 -5.97 -2.05
CA ARG A 6 -4.84 -7.36 -1.95
C ARG A 6 -4.26 -7.86 -3.26
N SER A 7 -5.00 -7.75 -4.36
CA SER A 7 -4.55 -8.21 -5.69
C SER A 7 -3.20 -7.60 -6.06
N VAL A 8 -3.08 -6.27 -5.96
CA VAL A 8 -1.84 -5.56 -6.29
C VAL A 8 -0.70 -5.94 -5.35
N GLY A 9 -0.98 -6.09 -4.05
CA GLY A 9 0.03 -6.53 -3.08
C GLY A 9 0.54 -7.94 -3.36
N GLU A 10 -0.34 -8.88 -3.69
CA GLU A 10 0.00 -10.25 -4.06
C GLU A 10 0.79 -10.29 -5.39
N GLU A 11 0.36 -9.53 -6.40
CA GLU A 11 1.07 -9.35 -7.68
C GLU A 11 2.47 -8.75 -7.50
N SER A 12 2.64 -7.89 -6.48
CA SER A 12 3.92 -7.29 -6.10
C SER A 12 4.75 -8.16 -5.15
N SER A 13 4.38 -9.44 -4.95
CA SER A 13 5.05 -10.39 -4.03
C SER A 13 5.19 -9.90 -2.59
N MET A 14 4.27 -9.04 -2.12
CA MET A 14 4.30 -8.55 -0.75
C MET A 14 3.88 -9.63 0.24
N GLN A 15 4.51 -9.64 1.41
CA GLN A 15 4.08 -10.51 2.50
C GLN A 15 2.65 -10.17 2.92
N PRO A 16 1.81 -11.15 3.31
CA PRO A 16 0.45 -10.89 3.77
C PRO A 16 0.34 -9.86 4.90
N VAL A 17 1.35 -9.80 5.78
CA VAL A 17 1.44 -8.81 6.86
C VAL A 17 1.64 -7.38 6.33
N THR A 18 2.41 -7.21 5.26
CA THR A 18 2.61 -5.93 4.56
C THR A 18 1.32 -5.46 3.90
N ILE A 19 0.59 -6.37 3.24
CA ILE A 19 -0.71 -6.05 2.62
C ILE A 19 -1.73 -5.66 3.70
N ALA A 20 -1.74 -6.36 4.83
CA ALA A 20 -2.59 -6.01 5.97
C ALA A 20 -2.24 -4.62 6.52
N MET A 21 -0.94 -4.29 6.63
CA MET A 21 -0.46 -2.97 7.05
C MET A 21 -0.93 -1.86 6.09
N ALA A 22 -0.82 -2.07 4.76
CA ALA A 22 -1.33 -1.14 3.76
C ALA A 22 -2.84 -0.88 3.92
N PHE A 23 -3.61 -1.94 4.21
CA PHE A 23 -5.05 -1.82 4.47
C PHE A 23 -5.34 -0.99 5.72
N VAL A 24 -4.58 -1.19 6.81
CA VAL A 24 -4.72 -0.40 8.04
C VAL A 24 -4.42 1.08 7.79
N TYR A 25 -3.37 1.40 7.03
CA TYR A 25 -3.06 2.80 6.66
C TYR A 25 -4.19 3.44 5.85
N PHE A 26 -4.73 2.71 4.89
CA PHE A 26 -5.85 3.17 4.08
C PHE A 26 -7.11 3.44 4.93
N GLU A 27 -7.48 2.51 5.80
CA GLU A 27 -8.65 2.65 6.69
C GLU A 27 -8.50 3.84 7.67
N LYS A 28 -7.30 4.10 8.18
CA LYS A 28 -7.05 5.30 9.01
C LYS A 28 -7.39 6.59 8.27
N LEU A 29 -7.05 6.68 6.98
CA LEU A 29 -7.37 7.84 6.15
C LEU A 29 -8.87 7.91 5.80
N VAL A 30 -9.54 6.76 5.68
CA VAL A 30 -11.01 6.68 5.53
C VAL A 30 -11.70 7.28 6.75
N LEU A 31 -11.30 6.85 7.95
CA LEU A 31 -11.87 7.34 9.21
C LEU A 31 -11.64 8.85 9.42
N GLN A 32 -10.53 9.38 8.90
CA GLN A 32 -10.24 10.82 8.91
C GLN A 32 -10.96 11.62 7.82
N GLY A 33 -11.77 10.99 6.97
CA GLY A 33 -12.47 11.67 5.87
C GLY A 33 -11.54 12.22 4.78
N ARG A 34 -10.34 11.66 4.62
CA ARG A 34 -9.32 12.14 3.66
C ARG A 34 -9.49 11.59 2.25
N LEU A 35 -10.47 10.71 2.04
CA LEU A 35 -10.70 10.07 0.75
C LEU A 35 -11.89 10.68 0.00
N ASN A 36 -11.73 10.79 -1.30
CA ASN A 36 -12.78 11.14 -2.24
C ASN A 36 -12.68 10.24 -3.48
N LYS A 37 -13.65 10.39 -4.41
CA LYS A 37 -13.72 9.54 -5.60
C LYS A 37 -12.46 9.64 -6.49
N GLN A 38 -11.81 10.80 -6.50
CA GLN A 38 -10.64 11.08 -7.34
C GLN A 38 -9.35 10.51 -6.74
N ASN A 39 -9.16 10.62 -5.42
CA ASN A 39 -7.89 10.25 -4.78
C ASN A 39 -7.83 8.81 -4.26
N ARG A 40 -8.97 8.13 -4.05
CA ARG A 40 -9.02 6.84 -3.33
C ARG A 40 -8.11 5.74 -3.90
N LYS A 41 -7.87 5.73 -5.22
CA LYS A 41 -6.95 4.78 -5.87
C LYS A 41 -5.48 5.16 -5.62
N LEU A 42 -5.15 6.44 -5.75
CA LEU A 42 -3.81 6.97 -5.49
C LEU A 42 -3.41 6.77 -4.02
N VAL A 43 -4.34 7.02 -3.10
CA VAL A 43 -4.13 6.81 -1.66
C VAL A 43 -3.91 5.32 -1.35
N ALA A 44 -4.67 4.41 -1.98
CA ALA A 44 -4.46 2.97 -1.83
C ALA A 44 -3.06 2.54 -2.30
N ALA A 45 -2.61 3.03 -3.46
CA ALA A 45 -1.27 2.79 -3.98
C ALA A 45 -0.18 3.36 -3.05
N ALA A 46 -0.37 4.58 -2.53
CA ALA A 46 0.55 5.19 -1.58
C ALA A 46 0.65 4.38 -0.27
N CYS A 47 -0.47 3.83 0.22
CA CYS A 47 -0.48 2.98 1.41
C CYS A 47 0.28 1.66 1.17
N LEU A 48 0.16 1.06 -0.01
CA LEU A 48 0.93 -0.13 -0.41
C LEU A 48 2.43 0.17 -0.47
N LEU A 49 2.83 1.24 -1.16
CA LEU A 49 4.23 1.66 -1.25
C LEU A 49 4.84 1.97 0.13
N LEU A 50 4.09 2.66 0.98
CA LEU A 50 4.50 2.96 2.35
C LEU A 50 4.65 1.68 3.18
N ALA A 51 3.68 0.77 3.11
CA ALA A 51 3.74 -0.50 3.82
C ALA A 51 4.91 -1.36 3.35
N ALA A 52 5.12 -1.47 2.03
CA ALA A 52 6.27 -2.17 1.45
C ALA A 52 7.57 -1.65 2.05
N LYS A 53 7.79 -0.33 1.95
CA LYS A 53 8.99 0.33 2.44
C LYS A 53 9.24 0.12 3.93
N ILE A 54 8.19 0.20 4.75
CA ILE A 54 8.29 -0.01 6.21
C ILE A 54 8.53 -1.50 6.53
N SER A 55 7.89 -2.41 5.80
CA SER A 55 8.02 -3.86 6.03
C SER A 55 9.38 -4.43 5.58
N SER A 56 10.05 -3.78 4.63
CA SER A 56 11.30 -4.26 4.04
C SER A 56 12.58 -3.87 4.82
N ASP A 57 12.49 -3.07 5.88
CA ASP A 57 13.65 -2.59 6.67
C ASP A 57 14.89 -2.26 5.80
N LEU A 58 14.73 -1.29 4.88
CA LEU A 58 15.75 -0.61 4.06
C LEU A 58 17.07 -1.38 3.78
N LYS A 59 17.11 -2.16 2.69
CA LYS A 59 18.23 -2.08 1.73
C LYS A 59 17.72 -1.46 0.43
N LYS A 60 18.33 -0.34 0.04
CA LYS A 60 17.94 0.58 -1.06
C LYS A 60 17.58 -0.04 -2.43
N GLN A 61 17.83 -1.32 -2.68
CA GLN A 61 17.60 -1.96 -3.98
C GLN A 61 16.14 -2.27 -4.29
N GLU A 62 15.31 -2.66 -3.33
CA GLU A 62 13.94 -3.16 -3.62
C GLU A 62 12.97 -2.04 -4.03
N VAL A 63 13.18 -0.82 -3.54
CA VAL A 63 12.31 0.32 -3.87
C VAL A 63 12.35 0.65 -5.36
N LYS A 64 13.46 0.35 -6.05
CA LYS A 64 13.60 0.64 -7.48
C LYS A 64 12.69 -0.24 -8.35
N GLN A 65 12.46 -1.49 -7.94
CA GLN A 65 11.57 -2.42 -8.65
C GLN A 65 10.07 -2.13 -8.48
N LEU A 66 9.70 -1.27 -7.53
CA LEU A 66 8.30 -0.85 -7.33
C LEU A 66 7.96 0.44 -8.06
N ILE A 67 8.96 1.17 -8.57
CA ILE A 67 8.80 2.48 -9.21
C ILE A 67 9.05 2.42 -10.72
N ASP A 68 9.99 1.56 -11.15
CA ASP A 68 10.16 1.18 -12.57
C ASP A 68 9.10 0.15 -12.99
#